data_AF-A0A7V9S818-F1
#
_entry.id   AF-A0A7V9S818-F1
#
_cell.length_a   1.000
_cell.length_b   1.000
_cell.length_c   1.000
_cell.angle_alpha   90.00
_cell.angle_beta   90.00
_cell.angle_gamma   90.00
#
_symmetry.space_group_name_H-M   'P 1'
#
loop_
_entity.id
_entity.type
_entity.pdbx_description
1 polymer ?
#
loop_
_entity_poly.entity_id
_entity_poly.type
_entity_poly.pdbx_seq_one_letter_code
_entity_poly.pdbx_strand_id
1 'polypeptide(L)'
;MVRKALLIAAIFASAAALAEDRAVSRRPDGTGDPDATTCRPPQPLPSSRMLGPQVCKTNSQWALLRKNGQDISADGSEIISDKSGSASMTCTAAGGGATSGGGMPVCH
;
A
#
# COMPACT_ATOMS: atom_id res chain seq x y z
N MET A 1 43.48 32.46 45.68
CA MET A 1 42.14 32.98 45.33
C MET A 1 41.58 32.18 44.16
N VAL A 2 40.37 31.65 44.36
CA VAL A 2 39.31 31.27 43.39
C VAL A 2 39.62 30.30 42.24
N ARG A 3 39.03 29.10 42.39
CA ARG A 3 38.78 28.06 41.39
C ARG A 3 38.00 28.64 40.19
N LYS A 4 38.39 28.31 38.95
CA LYS A 4 37.50 28.42 37.79
C LYS A 4 37.48 27.09 37.04
N ALA A 5 36.64 26.20 37.54
CA ALA A 5 36.02 25.19 36.72
C ALA A 5 35.13 25.92 35.69
N LEU A 6 35.35 25.68 34.41
CA LEU A 6 34.31 25.90 33.42
C LEU A 6 34.15 24.61 32.61
N LEU A 7 33.06 23.93 32.96
CA LEU A 7 32.47 22.77 32.31
C LEU A 7 31.66 23.22 31.08
N ILE A 8 31.44 22.26 30.15
CA ILE A 8 30.33 22.19 29.16
C ILE A 8 30.56 23.06 27.89
N ALA A 9 30.41 22.60 26.65
CA ALA A 9 29.40 21.68 26.13
C ALA A 9 29.92 20.78 24.99
N ALA A 10 29.63 19.48 25.08
CA ALA A 10 29.63 18.60 23.92
C ALA A 10 28.42 18.94 23.05
N ILE A 11 28.66 19.53 21.87
CA ILE A 11 27.63 19.82 20.88
C ILE A 11 27.35 18.51 20.13
N PHE A 12 26.56 17.63 20.73
CA PHE A 12 25.95 16.52 20.00
C PHE A 12 24.85 17.10 19.10
N ALA A 13 25.19 17.36 17.84
CA ALA A 13 24.23 17.68 16.80
C ALA A 13 23.42 16.42 16.43
N SER A 14 22.46 16.07 17.28
CA SER A 14 21.45 15.06 17.00
C SER A 14 20.23 15.79 16.43
N ALA A 15 20.09 15.84 15.10
CA ALA A 15 18.85 16.31 14.49
C ALA A 15 18.46 15.40 13.32
N ALA A 16 17.62 14.43 13.70
CA ALA A 16 16.57 13.76 12.93
C ALA A 16 16.81 13.60 11.42
N ALA A 17 17.04 12.35 11.02
CA ALA A 17 16.55 11.88 9.72
C ALA A 17 15.07 12.24 9.65
N LEU A 18 14.72 13.23 8.81
CA LEU A 18 13.34 13.51 8.45
C LEU A 18 12.84 12.24 7.80
N ALA A 19 12.13 11.42 8.57
CA ALA A 19 11.17 10.49 8.02
C ALA A 19 10.17 11.39 7.28
N GLU A 20 10.44 11.61 5.99
CA GLU A 20 9.48 12.18 5.07
C GLU A 20 8.18 11.45 5.34
N ASP A 21 7.15 12.20 5.77
CA ASP A 21 5.84 11.67 6.10
C ASP A 21 5.23 11.16 4.80
N ARG A 22 5.65 9.96 4.41
CA ARG A 22 5.16 9.29 3.21
C ARG A 22 3.75 8.88 3.55
N ALA A 23 2.79 9.56 2.94
CA ALA A 23 1.39 9.22 3.10
C ALA A 23 1.21 7.73 2.78
N VAL A 24 0.67 6.95 3.73
CA VAL A 24 0.37 5.53 3.49
C VAL A 24 -1.11 5.40 3.17
N SER A 25 -1.44 4.95 1.97
CA SER A 25 -2.83 4.72 1.54
C SER A 25 -2.98 3.34 0.94
N ARG A 26 -4.05 2.62 1.29
CA ARG A 26 -4.34 1.30 0.68
C ARG A 26 -4.64 1.41 -0.82
N ARG A 27 -5.22 2.52 -1.24
CA ARG A 27 -5.63 2.78 -2.62
C ARG A 27 -5.22 4.20 -3.02
N PRO A 28 -3.92 4.46 -3.22
CA PRO A 28 -3.42 5.78 -3.57
C PRO A 28 -3.95 6.20 -4.94
N ASP A 29 -4.79 7.22 -4.98
CA ASP A 29 -5.40 7.78 -6.20
C ASP A 29 -4.56 8.90 -6.84
N GLY A 30 -3.51 9.35 -6.15
CA GLY A 30 -2.64 10.43 -6.59
C GLY A 30 -3.21 11.82 -6.35
N THR A 31 -4.21 11.97 -5.47
CA THR A 31 -4.72 13.28 -5.05
C THR A 31 -3.69 14.02 -4.20
N GLY A 32 -3.58 15.33 -4.42
CA GLY A 32 -2.70 16.22 -3.67
C GLY A 32 -1.52 16.68 -4.52
N ASP A 33 -0.39 16.91 -3.85
CA ASP A 33 0.85 17.34 -4.50
C ASP A 33 1.40 16.23 -5.42
N PRO A 34 1.75 16.51 -6.69
CA PRO A 34 2.15 15.48 -7.67
C PRO A 34 3.53 14.88 -7.40
N ASP A 35 4.39 15.57 -6.67
CA ASP A 35 5.75 15.15 -6.32
C ASP A 35 5.79 14.44 -4.96
N ALA A 36 4.74 14.60 -4.14
CA ALA A 36 4.59 13.85 -2.91
C ALA A 36 4.54 12.33 -3.15
N THR A 37 5.29 11.60 -2.32
CA THR A 37 5.36 10.15 -2.37
C THR A 37 4.31 9.52 -1.47
N THR A 38 3.44 8.71 -2.07
CA THR A 38 2.44 7.93 -1.35
C THR A 38 2.77 6.45 -1.45
N CYS A 39 2.84 5.78 -0.30
CA CYS A 39 3.12 4.36 -0.19
C CYS A 39 1.83 3.56 -0.06
N ARG A 40 1.70 2.51 -0.86
CA ARG A 40 0.71 1.45 -0.68
C ARG A 40 1.25 0.40 0.28
N PRO A 41 0.53 0.05 1.37
CA PRO A 41 0.98 -0.94 2.32
C PRO A 41 1.05 -2.35 1.69
N PRO A 42 1.89 -3.24 2.25
CA PRO A 42 1.98 -4.65 1.90
C PRO A 42 0.60 -5.29 1.68
N GLN A 43 0.37 -5.90 0.51
CA GLN A 43 -0.85 -6.65 0.21
C GLN A 43 -0.57 -8.15 0.25
N PRO A 44 -1.53 -9.00 0.67
CA PRO A 44 -1.36 -10.44 0.59
C PRO A 44 -1.15 -10.90 -0.85
N LEU A 45 -0.17 -11.77 -1.07
CA LEU A 45 0.11 -12.32 -2.40
C LEU A 45 -0.91 -13.40 -2.75
N PRO A 46 -1.43 -13.46 -3.99
CA PRO A 46 -2.45 -14.45 -4.36
C PRO A 46 -1.94 -15.90 -4.27
N SER A 47 -0.64 -16.13 -4.46
CA SER A 47 -0.04 -17.47 -4.46
C SER A 47 0.70 -17.83 -3.16
N SER A 48 0.70 -16.94 -2.15
CA SER A 48 1.47 -17.15 -0.92
C SER A 48 0.77 -16.54 0.29
N ARG A 49 0.92 -17.17 1.47
CA ARG A 49 0.47 -16.58 2.74
C ARG A 49 1.33 -15.37 3.18
N MET A 50 2.35 -15.03 2.40
CA MET A 50 3.23 -13.88 2.64
C MET A 50 2.60 -12.58 2.14
N LEU A 51 2.88 -11.48 2.85
CA LEU A 51 2.58 -10.15 2.34
C LEU A 51 3.66 -9.74 1.33
N GLY A 52 3.21 -9.11 0.24
CA GLY A 52 4.08 -8.47 -0.75
C GLY A 52 4.73 -7.20 -0.20
N PRO A 53 5.65 -6.59 -0.95
CA PRO A 53 6.36 -5.42 -0.50
C PRO A 53 5.45 -4.19 -0.39
N GLN A 54 5.89 -3.22 0.41
CA GLN A 54 5.33 -1.88 0.36
C GLN A 54 5.71 -1.23 -0.98
N VAL A 55 4.74 -0.62 -1.66
CA VAL A 55 4.96 0.02 -2.96
C VAL A 55 4.83 1.53 -2.81
N CYS A 56 5.95 2.26 -2.88
CA CYS A 56 5.96 3.71 -2.84
C CYS A 56 6.12 4.30 -4.25
N LYS A 57 5.22 5.21 -4.62
CA LYS A 57 5.26 5.95 -5.88
C LYS A 57 4.82 7.39 -5.64
N THR A 58 5.16 8.28 -6.56
CA THR A 58 4.68 9.66 -6.51
C THR A 58 3.17 9.71 -6.80
N ASN A 59 2.50 10.74 -6.29
CA ASN A 59 1.10 10.97 -6.58
C ASN A 59 0.84 11.14 -8.07
N SER A 60 1.74 11.79 -8.82
CA SER A 60 1.67 11.86 -10.29
C SER A 60 1.64 10.49 -10.96
N GLN A 61 2.45 9.54 -10.49
CA GLN A 61 2.47 8.16 -11.01
C GLN A 61 1.19 7.42 -10.65
N TRP A 62 0.72 7.54 -9.40
CA TRP A 62 -0.55 6.96 -8.99
C TRP A 62 -1.74 7.51 -9.79
N ALA A 63 -1.78 8.82 -10.01
CA ALA A 63 -2.81 9.47 -10.80
C ALA A 63 -2.78 8.97 -12.26
N LEU A 64 -1.60 8.80 -12.85
CA LEU A 64 -1.45 8.27 -14.20
C LEU A 64 -1.96 6.83 -14.30
N LEU A 65 -1.62 5.96 -13.35
CA LEU A 65 -2.11 4.59 -13.30
C LEU A 65 -3.64 4.56 -13.24
N ARG A 66 -4.24 5.37 -12.35
CA ARG A 66 -5.70 5.46 -12.22
C ARG A 66 -6.38 6.03 -13.46
N LYS A 67 -5.78 7.04 -14.10
CA LYS A 67 -6.27 7.59 -15.36
C LYS A 67 -6.29 6.52 -16.47
N ASN A 68 -5.33 5.60 -16.47
CA ASN A 68 -5.26 4.51 -17.44
C ASN A 68 -6.08 3.27 -17.05
N GLY A 69 -6.79 3.28 -15.91
CA GLY A 69 -7.48 2.08 -15.41
C GLY A 69 -6.50 0.95 -15.07
N GLN A 70 -5.35 1.32 -14.53
CA GLN A 70 -4.27 0.42 -14.13
C GLN A 70 -3.99 0.54 -12.64
N ASP A 71 -3.43 -0.52 -12.06
CA ASP A 71 -2.98 -0.59 -10.67
C ASP A 71 -1.67 -1.37 -10.60
N ILE A 72 -0.96 -1.28 -9.47
CA ILE A 72 0.24 -2.09 -9.24
C ILE A 72 -0.16 -3.36 -8.50
N SER A 73 0.34 -4.51 -8.98
CA SER A 73 0.11 -5.81 -8.37
C SER A 73 0.49 -5.84 -6.88
N ALA A 74 -0.01 -6.84 -6.14
CA ALA A 74 0.29 -7.04 -4.72
C ALA A 74 1.79 -7.31 -4.46
N ASP A 75 2.49 -7.90 -5.43
CA ASP A 75 3.94 -8.13 -5.39
C ASP A 75 4.78 -6.88 -5.73
N GLY A 76 4.16 -5.81 -6.23
CA GLY A 76 4.85 -4.56 -6.55
C GLY A 76 5.68 -4.55 -7.83
N SER A 77 5.72 -5.66 -8.59
CA SER A 77 6.59 -5.83 -9.75
C SER A 77 5.89 -5.53 -11.08
N GLU A 78 4.57 -5.72 -11.15
CA GLU A 78 3.80 -5.60 -12.39
C GLU A 78 2.68 -4.55 -12.29
N ILE A 79 2.38 -3.92 -13.44
CA ILE A 79 1.22 -3.04 -13.62
C ILE A 79 0.08 -3.88 -14.20
N ILE A 80 -0.99 -4.04 -13.43
CA ILE A 80 -2.19 -4.81 -13.80
C ILE A 80 -3.32 -3.86 -14.20
N SER A 81 -4.20 -4.29 -15.08
CA SER A 81 -5.44 -3.55 -15.34
C SER A 81 -6.34 -3.60 -14.10
N ASP A 82 -6.88 -2.46 -13.67
CA ASP A 82 -7.68 -2.36 -12.43
C ASP A 82 -8.97 -3.20 -12.50
N LYS A 83 -9.40 -3.55 -13.71
CA LYS A 83 -10.47 -4.52 -13.99
C LYS A 83 -10.28 -5.88 -13.31
N SER A 84 -9.08 -6.22 -12.85
CA SER A 84 -8.76 -7.49 -12.20
C SER A 84 -8.70 -7.40 -10.66
N GLY A 85 -8.73 -6.19 -10.10
CA GLY A 85 -8.52 -5.94 -8.67
C GLY A 85 -9.79 -6.07 -7.83
N SER A 86 -10.46 -7.23 -7.86
CA SER A 86 -11.39 -7.77 -6.84
C SER A 86 -12.38 -8.75 -7.48
N ALA A 87 -11.89 -9.86 -8.00
CA ALA A 87 -12.71 -11.07 -8.15
C ALA A 87 -12.14 -12.17 -7.24
N SER A 88 -11.89 -11.84 -5.97
CA SER A 88 -11.99 -12.84 -4.91
C SER A 88 -13.39 -12.80 -4.31
N MET A 89 -14.43 -12.73 -5.16
CA MET A 89 -15.67 -13.39 -4.82
C MET A 89 -15.42 -14.87 -5.05
N THR A 90 -14.78 -15.53 -4.07
CA THR A 90 -14.96 -16.97 -3.91
C THR A 90 -16.40 -17.17 -3.46
N CYS A 91 -17.33 -17.09 -4.40
CA CYS A 91 -18.66 -17.63 -4.22
C CYS A 91 -18.47 -19.14 -4.09
N THR A 92 -18.45 -19.63 -2.85
CA THR A 92 -18.49 -21.06 -2.57
C THR A 92 -19.83 -21.55 -3.11
N ALA A 93 -19.85 -22.21 -4.27
CA ALA A 93 -20.97 -23.04 -4.68
C ALA A 93 -21.03 -24.20 -3.67
N ALA A 94 -21.76 -23.99 -2.58
CA ALA A 94 -21.95 -24.98 -1.55
C ALA A 94 -22.76 -26.14 -2.13
N GLY A 95 -22.05 -27.20 -2.52
CA GLY A 95 -22.56 -28.57 -2.51
C GLY A 95 -23.47 -28.95 -3.68
N GLY A 96 -23.09 -30.04 -4.34
CA GLY A 96 -23.83 -30.62 -5.45
C GLY A 96 -25.15 -31.27 -5.05
N GLY A 97 -26.00 -31.45 -6.05
CA GLY A 97 -27.25 -32.18 -5.94
C GLY A 97 -28.10 -31.90 -7.16
N ALA A 98 -28.30 -32.92 -8.00
CA ALA A 98 -29.08 -32.83 -9.22
C ALA A 98 -30.57 -32.60 -8.92
N THR A 99 -31.02 -31.34 -8.83
CA THR A 99 -32.42 -30.96 -9.09
C THR A 99 -32.47 -29.51 -9.59
N SER A 100 -33.42 -29.25 -10.49
CA SER A 100 -33.71 -27.96 -11.09
C SER A 100 -33.99 -26.86 -10.05
N GLY A 101 -33.17 -25.82 -10.02
CA GLY A 101 -33.48 -24.60 -9.27
C GLY A 101 -32.26 -23.70 -9.13
N GLY A 102 -32.29 -22.51 -9.73
CA GLY A 102 -31.20 -21.55 -9.69
C GLY A 102 -30.84 -21.15 -8.25
N GLY A 103 -29.67 -21.60 -7.78
CA GLY A 103 -29.05 -21.09 -6.56
C GLY A 103 -28.42 -19.73 -6.84
N MET A 104 -28.91 -18.69 -6.15
CA MET A 104 -28.27 -17.38 -6.17
C MET A 104 -26.93 -17.46 -5.41
N PRO A 105 -25.83 -16.92 -5.95
CA PRO A 105 -24.56 -16.89 -5.23
C PRO A 105 -24.69 -15.98 -4.02
N VAL A 106 -24.46 -16.53 -2.83
CA VAL A 106 -24.37 -15.75 -1.59
C VAL A 106 -22.90 -15.38 -1.38
N CYS A 107 -22.60 -14.10 -1.48
CA CYS A 107 -21.28 -13.55 -1.14
C CYS A 107 -21.35 -13.08 0.32
N HIS A 108 -20.47 -13.59 1.18
CA HIS A 108 -20.36 -13.21 2.59
C HIS A 108 -19.39 -12.04 2.78
#